data_AF-A0A7V3K3D5-F1
#
_entry.id   AF-A0A7V3K3D5-F1
#
_cell.length_a   1.000
_cell.length_b   1.000
_cell.length_c   1.000
_cell.angle_alpha   90.00
_cell.angle_beta   90.00
_cell.angle_gamma   90.00
#
_symmetry.space_group_name_H-M   'P 1'
#
loop_
_entity.id
_entity.type
_entity.pdbx_description
1 polymer ?
#
loop_
_entity_poly.entity_id
_entity_poly.type
_entity_poly.pdbx_seq_one_letter_code
_entity_poly.pdbx_strand_id
1 'polypeptide(L)'
;MSRARLLADSLTAFRFLVALYLLWLGATIGAEALPTAAIALVLAWASDLADGPLARLDRDGSPTWIGRRDLEVDCSVATGVLGYLTLSGYVSWLAGVGYLLLAVALLWHFRSVHLAWALQAPPYFCLLWVALRDARFQGILAVLWILFTVAITWPRFPQTTVPAFLEGMRNLGRQQDVEDSDGRPQGR
;
A
#
# COMPACT_ATOMS: atom_id res chain seq x y z
N MET A 1 17.26 -19.52 -11.60
CA MET A 1 16.26 -18.79 -10.81
C MET A 1 15.59 -19.76 -9.87
N SER A 2 15.52 -19.45 -8.58
CA SER A 2 14.81 -20.30 -7.60
C SER A 2 13.29 -20.18 -7.81
N ARG A 3 12.54 -21.27 -7.58
CA ARG A 3 11.06 -21.29 -7.71
C ARG A 3 10.38 -20.27 -6.78
N ALA A 4 10.98 -20.00 -5.62
CA ALA A 4 10.49 -19.00 -4.66
C ALA A 4 10.51 -17.57 -5.23
N ARG A 5 11.56 -17.21 -5.96
CA ARG A 5 11.69 -15.88 -6.59
C ARG A 5 10.65 -15.67 -7.69
N LEU A 6 10.42 -16.69 -8.52
CA LEU A 6 9.39 -16.63 -9.57
C LEU A 6 7.98 -16.47 -8.97
N LEU A 7 7.70 -17.10 -7.82
CA LEU A 7 6.42 -16.98 -7.15
C LEU A 7 6.21 -15.58 -6.56
N ALA A 8 7.22 -15.02 -5.89
CA ALA A 8 7.18 -13.66 -5.36
C ALA A 8 7.03 -12.60 -6.47
N ASP A 9 7.75 -12.75 -7.59
CA ASP A 9 7.59 -11.87 -8.77
C ASP A 9 6.17 -11.96 -9.34
N SER A 10 5.57 -13.16 -9.34
CA SER A 10 4.20 -13.37 -9.82
C SER A 10 3.16 -12.75 -8.89
N LEU A 11 3.33 -12.82 -7.57
CA LEU A 11 2.43 -12.21 -6.58
C LEU A 11 2.53 -10.67 -6.61
N THR A 12 3.73 -10.15 -6.83
CA THR A 12 3.95 -8.72 -7.06
C THR A 12 3.27 -8.24 -8.35
N ALA A 13 3.44 -8.96 -9.46
CA ALA A 13 2.77 -8.66 -10.72
C ALA A 13 1.24 -8.76 -10.59
N PHE A 14 0.75 -9.75 -9.84
CA PHE A 14 -0.67 -9.89 -9.54
C PHE A 14 -1.23 -8.66 -8.83
N ARG A 15 -0.55 -8.12 -7.81
CA ARG A 15 -0.98 -6.89 -7.11
C ARG A 15 -1.06 -5.69 -8.06
N PHE A 16 -0.06 -5.53 -8.94
CA PHE A 16 -0.12 -4.49 -9.96
C PHE A 16 -1.31 -4.68 -10.93
N LEU A 17 -1.60 -5.91 -11.35
CA LEU A 17 -2.77 -6.22 -12.16
C LEU A 17 -4.09 -5.94 -11.40
N VAL A 18 -4.15 -6.20 -10.09
CA VAL A 18 -5.30 -5.82 -9.25
C VAL A 18 -5.49 -4.31 -9.25
N ALA A 19 -4.44 -3.51 -9.15
CA ALA A 19 -4.53 -2.05 -9.22
C ALA A 19 -5.16 -1.59 -10.55
N LEU A 20 -4.69 -2.14 -11.68
CA LEU A 20 -5.25 -1.83 -13.00
C LEU A 20 -6.71 -2.32 -13.12
N TYR A 21 -7.02 -3.48 -12.57
CA TYR A 21 -8.37 -4.04 -12.57
C TYR A 21 -9.34 -3.16 -11.78
N LEU A 22 -8.93 -2.62 -10.62
CA LEU A 22 -9.73 -1.67 -9.84
C LEU A 22 -10.02 -0.38 -10.62
N LEU A 23 -9.04 0.17 -11.32
CA LEU A 23 -9.24 1.32 -12.20
C LEU A 23 -10.24 1.01 -13.32
N TRP A 24 -10.09 -0.15 -13.95
CA TRP A 24 -10.99 -0.60 -15.00
C TRP A 24 -12.42 -0.78 -14.49
N LEU A 25 -12.61 -1.40 -13.31
CA LEU A 25 -13.92 -1.53 -12.67
C LEU A 25 -14.56 -0.17 -12.43
N GLY A 26 -13.79 0.79 -11.90
CA GLY A 26 -14.29 2.13 -11.62
C GLY A 26 -14.69 2.89 -12.89
N ALA A 27 -13.90 2.75 -13.96
CA ALA A 27 -14.15 3.44 -15.23
C ALA A 27 -15.31 2.84 -16.04
N THR A 28 -15.55 1.53 -15.94
CA THR A 28 -16.50 0.83 -16.83
C THR A 28 -17.80 0.40 -16.14
N ILE A 29 -17.73 -0.01 -14.88
CA ILE A 29 -18.89 -0.51 -14.11
C ILE A 29 -19.28 0.49 -13.02
N GLY A 30 -18.30 1.19 -12.44
CA GLY A 30 -18.51 2.20 -11.41
C GLY A 30 -18.94 1.59 -10.06
N ALA A 31 -19.91 2.23 -9.41
CA ALA A 31 -20.35 1.89 -8.06
C ALA A 31 -20.91 0.46 -7.92
N GLU A 32 -21.52 -0.10 -8.97
CA GLU A 32 -22.06 -1.46 -8.95
C GLU A 32 -20.97 -2.53 -8.79
N ALA A 33 -19.72 -2.22 -9.14
CA ALA A 33 -18.59 -3.12 -8.96
C ALA A 33 -18.02 -3.16 -7.54
N LEU A 34 -18.60 -2.43 -6.58
CA LEU A 34 -18.08 -2.35 -5.21
C LEU A 34 -17.85 -3.72 -4.54
N PRO A 35 -18.77 -4.70 -4.65
CA PRO A 35 -18.52 -6.05 -4.13
C PRO A 35 -17.28 -6.69 -4.73
N THR A 36 -17.09 -6.56 -6.04
CA THR A 36 -15.96 -7.12 -6.78
C THR A 36 -14.66 -6.40 -6.41
N ALA A 37 -14.70 -5.07 -6.29
CA ALA A 37 -13.55 -4.26 -5.87
C ALA A 37 -13.09 -4.61 -4.45
N ALA A 38 -14.03 -4.83 -3.52
CA ALA A 38 -13.71 -5.27 -2.16
C ALA A 38 -13.06 -6.65 -2.13
N ILE A 39 -13.57 -7.61 -2.92
CA ILE A 39 -12.96 -8.94 -3.04
C ILE A 39 -11.56 -8.85 -3.66
N ALA A 40 -11.39 -8.05 -4.72
CA ALA A 40 -10.09 -7.84 -5.36
C ALA A 40 -9.07 -7.26 -4.37
N LEU A 41 -9.47 -6.32 -3.51
CA LEU A 41 -8.60 -5.79 -2.46
C LEU A 41 -8.22 -6.86 -1.43
N VAL A 42 -9.17 -7.69 -0.98
CA VAL A 42 -8.87 -8.80 -0.06
C VAL A 42 -7.90 -9.80 -0.69
N LEU A 43 -8.05 -10.11 -1.98
CA LEU A 43 -7.12 -10.98 -2.70
C LEU A 43 -5.72 -10.36 -2.80
N ALA A 44 -5.61 -9.05 -3.03
CA ALA A 44 -4.32 -8.35 -3.00
C ALA A 44 -3.66 -8.46 -1.61
N TRP A 45 -4.40 -8.20 -0.53
CA TRP A 45 -3.88 -8.39 0.83
C TRP A 45 -3.52 -9.84 1.15
N ALA A 46 -4.27 -10.81 0.62
CA ALA A 46 -3.96 -12.22 0.80
C ALA A 46 -2.66 -12.62 0.08
N SER A 47 -2.42 -12.08 -1.12
CA SER A 47 -1.17 -12.29 -1.85
C SER A 47 0.05 -11.71 -1.12
N ASP A 48 -0.11 -10.55 -0.47
CA ASP A 48 0.94 -9.92 0.33
C ASP A 48 1.33 -10.77 1.57
N LEU A 49 0.33 -11.26 2.31
CA LEU A 49 0.58 -12.14 3.45
C LEU A 49 1.28 -13.45 3.05
N ALA A 50 1.02 -13.95 1.83
CA ALA A 50 1.64 -15.15 1.29
C ALA A 50 3.11 -14.92 0.87
N ASP A 51 3.52 -13.71 0.49
CA ASP A 51 4.91 -13.38 0.11
C ASP A 51 5.87 -13.48 1.31
N GLY A 52 5.41 -13.13 2.51
CA GLY A 52 6.23 -13.09 3.73
C GLY A 52 6.90 -14.42 4.12
N PRO A 53 6.18 -15.57 4.17
CA PRO A 53 6.77 -16.88 4.39
C PRO A 53 7.74 -17.34 3.28
N LEU A 54 7.47 -16.97 2.04
CA LEU A 54 8.28 -17.32 0.87
C LEU A 54 9.64 -16.61 0.85
N ALA A 55 9.68 -15.34 1.25
CA ALA A 55 10.94 -14.60 1.42
C ALA A 55 11.85 -15.18 2.52
N ARG A 56 11.27 -15.88 3.52
CA ARG A 56 12.02 -16.49 4.63
C ARG A 56 12.62 -17.87 4.31
N LEU A 57 12.22 -18.48 3.20
CA LEU A 57 12.80 -19.73 2.70
C LEU A 57 14.10 -19.50 1.90
N ASP A 58 14.39 -18.25 1.51
CA ASP A 58 15.63 -17.88 0.84
C ASP A 58 16.72 -17.63 1.90
N ARG A 59 17.69 -18.55 1.97
CA ARG A 59 18.72 -18.64 3.03
C ARG A 59 19.85 -17.60 2.90
N ASP A 60 19.88 -16.81 1.82
CA ASP A 60 21.07 -16.03 1.45
C ASP A 60 21.10 -14.59 1.97
N GLY A 61 20.11 -14.13 2.75
CA GLY A 61 20.19 -12.89 3.54
C GLY A 61 20.47 -11.59 2.75
N SER A 62 20.46 -11.63 1.42
CA SER A 62 20.63 -10.47 0.57
C SER A 62 19.27 -9.79 0.37
N PRO A 63 19.16 -8.45 0.52
CA PRO A 63 17.91 -7.74 0.28
C PRO A 63 17.50 -7.99 -1.18
N THR A 64 16.45 -8.79 -1.38
CA THR A 64 15.94 -9.10 -2.69
C THR A 64 15.49 -7.81 -3.37
N TRP A 65 15.74 -7.69 -4.67
CA TRP A 65 15.29 -6.56 -5.49
C TRP A 65 13.77 -6.30 -5.37
N ILE A 66 13.00 -7.33 -5.00
CA ILE A 66 11.55 -7.31 -4.73
C ILE A 66 11.21 -6.57 -3.44
N GLY A 67 11.94 -6.76 -2.33
CA GLY A 67 11.71 -6.01 -1.09
C GLY A 67 11.93 -4.50 -1.23
N ARG A 68 12.67 -4.06 -2.27
CA ARG A 68 12.81 -2.64 -2.64
C ARG A 68 11.64 -2.09 -3.47
N ARG A 69 10.88 -2.95 -4.16
CA ARG A 69 9.74 -2.58 -5.02
C ARG A 69 8.36 -2.88 -4.43
N ASP A 70 8.32 -3.62 -3.33
CA ASP A 70 7.10 -3.97 -2.60
C ASP A 70 6.27 -2.72 -2.25
N LEU A 71 6.95 -1.67 -1.79
CA LEU A 71 6.34 -0.38 -1.51
C LEU A 71 5.71 0.27 -2.73
N GLU A 72 6.37 0.21 -3.90
CA GLU A 72 5.86 0.78 -5.14
C GLU A 72 4.58 0.06 -5.59
N VAL A 73 4.55 -1.27 -5.41
CA VAL A 73 3.42 -2.12 -5.78
C VAL A 73 2.26 -1.92 -4.82
N ASP A 74 2.50 -1.81 -3.51
CA ASP A 74 1.44 -1.49 -2.54
C ASP A 74 0.88 -0.08 -2.76
N CYS A 75 1.74 0.89 -3.07
CA CYS A 75 1.32 2.21 -3.52
C CYS A 75 0.47 2.14 -4.80
N SER A 76 0.76 1.20 -5.72
CA SER A 76 -0.05 0.99 -6.93
C SER A 76 -1.46 0.48 -6.58
N VAL A 77 -1.59 -0.46 -5.64
CA VAL A 77 -2.90 -0.97 -5.19
C VAL A 77 -3.68 0.15 -4.51
N ALA A 78 -3.07 0.91 -3.60
CA ALA A 78 -3.71 2.06 -2.97
C ALA A 78 -4.17 3.12 -3.99
N THR A 79 -3.36 3.35 -5.03
CA THR A 79 -3.72 4.24 -6.14
C THR A 79 -4.89 3.67 -6.96
N GLY A 80 -4.91 2.37 -7.22
CA GLY A 80 -6.03 1.69 -7.88
C GLY A 80 -7.32 1.78 -7.08
N VAL A 81 -7.24 1.64 -5.76
CA VAL A 81 -8.38 1.82 -4.84
C VAL A 81 -8.88 3.27 -4.87
N LEU A 82 -7.99 4.25 -4.76
CA LEU A 82 -8.36 5.68 -4.84
C LEU A 82 -9.00 6.00 -6.19
N GLY A 83 -8.43 5.48 -7.28
CA GLY A 83 -8.94 5.65 -8.62
C GLY A 83 -10.32 5.00 -8.78
N TYR A 84 -10.53 3.77 -8.29
CA TYR A 84 -11.85 3.14 -8.25
C TYR A 84 -12.88 4.01 -7.51
N LEU A 85 -12.54 4.46 -6.29
CA LEU A 85 -13.42 5.31 -5.48
C LEU A 85 -13.78 6.62 -6.18
N THR A 86 -12.82 7.22 -6.89
CA THR A 86 -13.00 8.48 -7.61
C THR A 86 -13.84 8.28 -8.87
N LEU A 87 -13.50 7.29 -9.69
CA LEU A 87 -14.19 6.98 -10.95
C LEU A 87 -15.62 6.50 -10.73
N SER A 88 -15.86 5.79 -9.61
CA SER A 88 -17.19 5.30 -9.24
C SER A 88 -18.05 6.34 -8.54
N GLY A 89 -17.53 7.55 -8.29
CA GLY A 89 -18.27 8.66 -7.67
C GLY A 89 -18.39 8.62 -6.15
N TYR A 90 -17.69 7.72 -5.46
CA TYR A 90 -17.63 7.71 -3.99
C TYR A 90 -16.77 8.84 -3.42
N VAL A 91 -15.74 9.25 -4.17
CA VAL A 91 -14.87 10.38 -3.86
C VAL A 91 -14.95 11.36 -5.02
N SER A 92 -15.04 12.66 -4.74
CA SER A 92 -15.07 13.66 -5.80
C SER A 92 -13.74 13.70 -6.56
N TRP A 93 -13.78 14.02 -7.86
CA TRP A 93 -12.58 14.15 -8.68
C TRP A 93 -11.53 15.08 -8.08
N LEU A 94 -11.95 16.20 -7.51
CA LEU A 94 -11.06 17.16 -6.86
C LEU A 94 -10.36 16.54 -5.65
N ALA A 95 -11.08 15.80 -4.81
CA ALA A 95 -10.50 15.14 -3.64
C ALA A 95 -9.59 13.99 -4.04
N GLY A 96 -10.01 13.15 -4.99
CA GLY A 96 -9.22 12.01 -5.47
C GLY A 96 -7.92 12.42 -6.14
N VAL A 97 -8.00 13.32 -7.13
CA VAL A 97 -6.82 13.83 -7.84
C VAL A 97 -5.96 14.70 -6.92
N GLY A 98 -6.58 15.56 -6.11
CA GLY A 98 -5.86 16.40 -5.14
C GLY A 98 -5.08 15.57 -4.12
N TYR A 99 -5.68 14.51 -3.59
CA TYR A 99 -5.00 13.59 -2.68
C TYR A 99 -3.85 12.86 -3.37
N LEU A 100 -4.05 12.36 -4.60
CA LEU A 100 -2.99 11.69 -5.35
C LEU A 100 -1.80 12.62 -5.59
N LEU A 101 -2.05 13.86 -6.02
CA LEU A 101 -0.99 14.85 -6.25
C LEU A 101 -0.27 15.20 -4.95
N LEU A 102 -0.99 15.36 -3.85
CA LEU A 102 -0.40 15.60 -2.54
C LEU A 102 0.47 14.41 -2.09
N ALA A 103 -0.03 13.18 -2.23
CA ALA A 103 0.71 11.98 -1.89
C ALA A 103 2.00 11.86 -2.70
N VAL A 104 1.94 12.10 -4.02
CA VAL A 104 3.12 12.12 -4.90
C VAL A 104 4.09 13.21 -4.48
N ALA A 105 3.63 14.44 -4.23
CA ALA A 105 4.49 15.55 -3.81
C ALA A 105 5.18 15.28 -2.46
N LEU A 106 4.44 14.74 -1.48
CA LEU A 106 4.98 14.39 -0.18
C LEU A 106 6.00 13.24 -0.27
N LEU A 107 5.72 12.20 -1.05
CA LEU A 107 6.68 11.11 -1.27
C LEU A 107 7.91 11.56 -2.04
N TRP A 108 7.74 12.46 -3.01
CA TRP A 108 8.86 13.05 -3.75
C TRP A 108 9.76 13.89 -2.82
N HIS A 109 9.16 14.70 -1.95
CA HIS A 109 9.87 15.59 -1.03
C HIS A 109 10.57 14.82 0.09
N PHE A 110 9.87 13.93 0.79
CA PHE A 110 10.39 13.27 1.98
C PHE A 110 11.07 11.93 1.70
N ARG A 111 10.80 11.30 0.55
CA ARG A 111 11.38 10.00 0.12
C ARG A 111 11.32 8.90 1.19
N SER A 112 10.31 8.93 2.05
CA SER A 112 10.20 8.07 3.22
C SER A 112 9.23 6.90 3.02
N VAL A 113 9.71 5.70 3.34
CA VAL A 113 8.92 4.46 3.30
C VAL A 113 7.76 4.50 4.29
N HIS A 114 7.98 5.06 5.49
CA HIS A 114 6.96 5.15 6.53
C HIS A 114 5.84 6.13 6.15
N LEU A 115 6.19 7.20 5.43
CA LEU A 115 5.21 8.12 4.88
C LEU A 115 4.34 7.44 3.82
N ALA A 116 4.93 6.57 3.00
CA ALA A 116 4.17 5.78 2.03
C ALA A 116 3.15 4.86 2.72
N TRP A 117 3.51 4.20 3.83
CA TRP A 117 2.55 3.41 4.62
C TRP A 117 1.38 4.27 5.12
N ALA A 118 1.67 5.48 5.62
CA ALA A 118 0.64 6.39 6.10
C ALA A 118 -0.28 6.89 4.97
N LEU A 119 0.25 7.12 3.76
CA LEU A 119 -0.50 7.60 2.60
C LEU A 119 -1.34 6.51 1.92
N GLN A 120 -1.02 5.23 2.12
CA GLN A 120 -1.84 4.14 1.60
C GLN A 120 -3.08 3.86 2.46
N ALA A 121 -3.02 4.16 3.76
CA ALA A 121 -4.09 3.84 4.68
C ALA A 121 -5.43 4.52 4.35
N PRO A 122 -5.50 5.81 3.95
CA PRO A 122 -6.78 6.47 3.70
C PRO A 122 -7.58 5.87 2.53
N PRO A 123 -7.01 5.60 1.34
CA PRO A 123 -7.73 4.89 0.28
C PRO A 123 -8.32 3.55 0.74
N TYR A 124 -7.55 2.74 1.45
CA TYR A 124 -8.00 1.45 1.97
C TYR A 124 -9.12 1.59 3.00
N PHE A 125 -8.97 2.53 3.94
CA PHE A 125 -10.00 2.83 4.92
C PHE A 125 -11.30 3.28 4.26
N CYS A 126 -11.23 4.18 3.28
CA CYS A 126 -12.39 4.66 2.55
C CYS A 126 -13.12 3.52 1.81
N LEU A 127 -12.39 2.65 1.09
CA LEU A 127 -13.02 1.51 0.42
C LEU A 127 -13.68 0.56 1.42
N LEU A 128 -13.00 0.26 2.53
CA LEU A 128 -13.55 -0.61 3.56
C LEU A 128 -14.82 -0.02 4.18
N TRP A 129 -14.81 1.27 4.48
CA TRP A 129 -15.98 1.99 5.00
C TRP A 129 -17.17 1.92 4.03
N VAL A 130 -16.94 2.23 2.76
CA VAL A 130 -17.97 2.17 1.71
C VAL A 130 -18.48 0.74 1.53
N ALA A 131 -17.57 -0.25 1.50
CA ALA A 131 -17.94 -1.66 1.38
C ALA A 131 -18.77 -2.14 2.58
N LEU A 132 -18.46 -1.73 3.82
CA LEU A 132 -19.27 -2.08 4.98
C LEU A 132 -20.69 -1.49 4.94
N ARG A 133 -20.84 -0.33 4.31
CA ARG A 133 -22.11 0.37 4.17
C ARG A 133 -22.97 -0.21 3.04
N ASP A 134 -22.40 -0.35 1.85
CA ASP A 134 -23.15 -0.59 0.60
C ASP A 134 -22.94 -2.03 0.05
N ALA A 135 -21.89 -2.75 0.47
CA ALA A 135 -21.59 -4.14 0.09
C ALA A 135 -21.30 -5.01 1.33
N ARG A 136 -22.24 -5.00 2.29
CA ARG A 136 -22.03 -5.41 3.68
C ARG A 136 -21.35 -6.78 3.84
N PHE A 137 -21.71 -7.77 3.02
CA PHE A 137 -21.10 -9.11 3.11
C PHE A 137 -19.60 -9.07 2.79
N GLN A 138 -19.21 -8.43 1.69
CA GLN A 138 -17.83 -8.28 1.26
C GLN A 138 -17.04 -7.36 2.20
N GLY A 139 -17.68 -6.29 2.72
CA GLY A 139 -17.09 -5.44 3.75
C GLY A 139 -16.77 -6.23 5.03
N ILE A 140 -17.69 -7.06 5.52
CA ILE A 140 -17.46 -7.94 6.68
C ILE A 140 -16.33 -8.94 6.38
N LEU A 141 -16.33 -9.55 5.19
CA LEU A 141 -15.26 -10.48 4.80
C LEU A 141 -13.89 -9.79 4.83
N ALA A 142 -13.80 -8.55 4.35
CA ALA A 142 -12.57 -7.76 4.40
C ALA A 142 -12.13 -7.47 5.85
N VAL A 143 -13.07 -7.10 6.74
CA VAL A 143 -12.76 -6.92 8.17
C VAL A 143 -12.28 -8.23 8.80
N LEU A 144 -12.96 -9.34 8.56
CA LEU A 144 -12.57 -10.65 9.08
C LEU A 144 -11.16 -11.04 8.59
N TRP A 145 -10.84 -10.74 7.32
CA TRP A 145 -9.50 -10.96 6.78
C TRP A 145 -8.43 -10.10 7.48
N ILE A 146 -8.71 -8.83 7.73
CA ILE A 146 -7.81 -7.94 8.49
C ILE A 146 -7.60 -8.50 9.89
N LEU A 147 -8.67 -8.85 10.61
CA LEU A 147 -8.59 -9.41 11.96
C LEU A 147 -7.79 -10.71 11.99
N PHE A 148 -8.00 -11.60 11.02
CA PHE A 148 -7.23 -12.83 10.86
C PHE A 148 -5.74 -12.56 10.64
N THR A 149 -5.41 -11.63 9.72
CA THR A 149 -4.03 -11.23 9.42
C THR A 149 -3.34 -10.63 10.64
N VAL A 150 -4.04 -9.75 11.35
CA VAL A 150 -3.56 -9.16 12.61
C VAL A 150 -3.34 -10.25 13.64
N ALA A 151 -4.28 -11.17 13.85
CA ALA A 151 -4.13 -12.26 14.83
C ALA A 151 -2.89 -13.15 14.54
N ILE A 152 -2.63 -13.46 13.27
CA ILE A 152 -1.45 -14.22 12.85
C ILE A 152 -0.15 -13.43 13.03
N THR A 153 -0.16 -12.14 12.71
CA THR A 153 1.04 -11.29 12.70
C THR A 153 1.30 -10.64 14.08
N TRP A 154 0.32 -10.70 14.97
CA TRP A 154 0.30 -10.09 16.31
C TRP A 154 1.56 -10.35 17.14
N PRO A 155 2.17 -11.55 17.16
CA PRO A 155 3.36 -11.79 17.99
C PRO A 155 4.57 -10.92 17.62
N ARG A 156 4.63 -10.42 16.38
CA ARG A 156 5.77 -9.63 15.85
C ARG A 156 5.43 -8.15 15.69
N PHE A 157 4.19 -7.83 15.34
CA PHE A 157 3.75 -6.49 14.97
C PHE A 157 4.07 -5.38 16.00
N PRO A 158 3.75 -5.51 17.30
CA PRO A 158 3.99 -4.45 18.28
C PRO A 158 5.47 -4.28 18.64
N GLN A 159 6.30 -5.29 18.42
CA GLN A 159 7.72 -5.26 18.82
C GLN A 159 8.63 -4.63 17.75
N THR A 160 8.30 -4.79 16.46
CA THR A 160 9.17 -4.30 15.37
C THR A 160 8.54 -3.20 14.53
N THR A 161 7.26 -3.32 14.17
CA THR A 161 6.65 -2.43 13.17
C THR A 161 6.24 -1.09 13.76
N VAL A 162 5.61 -1.10 14.95
CA VAL A 162 5.15 0.13 15.61
C VAL A 162 6.31 1.04 16.01
N PRO A 163 7.39 0.56 16.66
CA PRO A 163 8.53 1.42 16.99
C PRO A 163 9.23 1.96 15.74
N ALA A 164 9.44 1.12 14.72
CA ALA A 164 10.07 1.54 13.47
C ALA A 164 9.26 2.61 12.73
N PHE A 165 7.93 2.49 12.70
CA PHE A 165 7.06 3.52 12.11
C PHE A 165 7.15 4.85 12.88
N LEU A 166 7.04 4.81 14.21
CA LEU A 166 7.12 6.01 15.05
C LEU A 166 8.48 6.70 14.95
N GLU A 167 9.56 5.93 14.91
CA GLU A 167 10.92 6.45 14.74
C GLU A 167 11.10 7.05 13.35
N GLY A 168 10.63 6.37 12.31
CA GLY A 168 10.63 6.87 10.93
C GLY A 168 9.89 8.20 10.78
N MET A 169 8.69 8.29 11.36
CA MET A 169 7.90 9.54 11.35
C MET A 169 8.57 10.66 12.15
N ARG A 170 9.24 10.35 13.27
CA ARG A 170 10.00 11.33 14.06
C ARG A 170 11.22 11.86 13.30
N ASN A 171 11.87 11.00 12.51
CA ASN A 171 13.08 11.35 11.77
C ASN A 171 12.81 12.12 10.47
N LEU A 172 11.56 12.16 9.97
CA LEU A 172 11.16 12.98 8.83
C LEU A 172 11.56 14.46 8.98
N GLY A 173 11.50 14.99 10.20
CA GLY A 173 11.91 16.37 10.49
C GLY A 173 13.43 16.58 10.67
N ARG A 174 14.22 15.52 10.95
CA ARG A 174 15.66 15.62 11.25
C ARG A 174 16.57 15.38 10.05
N GLN A 175 16.11 14.69 9.00
CA GLN A 175 16.89 14.56 7.76
C GLN A 175 17.06 15.90 7.02
N GLN A 176 16.12 16.83 7.18
CA GLN A 176 16.24 18.18 6.62
C GLN A 176 17.37 18.98 7.27
N ASP A 177 17.60 18.85 8.58
CA ASP A 177 18.64 19.62 9.27
C ASP A 177 20.06 19.27 8.81
N VAL A 178 20.29 18.06 8.28
CA VAL A 178 21.63 17.63 7.82
C VAL A 178 21.88 18.01 6.36
N GLU A 179 20.84 18.02 5.51
CA GLU A 179 20.99 18.38 4.09
C GLU A 179 20.96 19.91 3.87
N ASP A 180 20.23 20.68 4.69
CA ASP A 180 20.28 22.15 4.67
C ASP A 180 21.53 22.73 5.37
N SER A 181 22.19 21.97 6.26
CA SER A 181 23.41 22.43 6.94
C SER A 181 24.71 22.18 6.14
N ASP A 182 24.66 21.37 5.07
CA ASP A 182 25.79 21.16 4.16
C ASP A 182 25.69 22.03 2.87
N GLY A 183 24.70 22.93 2.81
CA GLY A 183 24.50 23.94 1.76
C GLY A 183 25.55 25.06 1.73
N ARG A 184 26.83 24.77 2.03
CA ARG A 184 27.92 25.71 1.75
C ARG A 184 28.40 25.51 0.33
N PRO A 185 28.37 26.54 -0.54
CA PRO A 185 29.20 26.52 -1.73
C PRO A 185 30.67 26.51 -1.26
N GLN A 186 31.37 25.39 -1.48
CA GLN A 186 32.83 25.43 -1.48
C GLN A 186 33.26 26.15 -2.75
N GLY A 187 33.34 27.47 -2.65
CA GLY A 187 34.10 28.27 -3.60
C GLY A 187 35.59 27.95 -3.44
N ARG A 188 36.20 27.47 -4.53
CA ARG A 188 37.43 28.01 -5.12
C ARG A 188 37.55 27.54 -6.55
#